data_AF-A0A1W1CF37-F1
#
_entry.id   AF-A0A1W1CF37-F1
#
_cell.length_a   1.000
_cell.length_b   1.000
_cell.length_c   1.000
_cell.angle_alpha   90.00
_cell.angle_beta   90.00
_cell.angle_gamma   90.00
#
_symmetry.space_group_name_H-M   'P 1'
#
loop_
_entity.id
_entity.type
_entity.pdbx_description
1 polymer ?
#
loop_
_entity_poly.entity_id
_entity_poly.type
_entity_poly.pdbx_seq_one_letter_code
_entity_poly.pdbx_strand_id
1 'polypeptide(L)'
;MPKVFANFYAFGLWIYEQTDSTWKISLQRQGELLFAYLNEIKKIDAQTIADAMLEDIMKLKGRAVPHYLKAYAKGFQANAKLGTSGFNKRQN
;
A
#
# COMPACT_ATOMS: atom_id res chain seq x y z
N MET A 1 9.69 -24.31 4.74
CA MET A 1 8.69 -23.23 4.91
C MET A 1 8.13 -22.82 3.56
N PRO A 2 6.83 -22.50 3.45
CA PRO A 2 6.25 -21.95 2.22
C PRO A 2 6.94 -20.64 1.80
N LYS A 3 7.13 -20.42 0.49
CA LYS A 3 7.78 -19.20 -0.05
C LYS A 3 7.10 -17.91 0.40
N VAL A 4 5.77 -17.92 0.50
CA VAL A 4 4.97 -16.77 0.98
C VAL A 4 5.36 -16.40 2.41
N PHE A 5 5.47 -17.38 3.30
CA PHE A 5 5.86 -17.14 4.69
C PHE A 5 7.28 -16.56 4.79
N ALA A 6 8.23 -17.14 4.04
CA ALA A 6 9.61 -16.65 4.03
C ALA A 6 9.71 -15.19 3.55
N ASN A 7 8.99 -14.83 2.49
CA ASN A 7 8.97 -13.47 1.98
C ASN A 7 8.33 -12.48 2.97
N PHE A 8 7.23 -12.87 3.61
CA PHE A 8 6.56 -12.04 4.61
C PHE A 8 7.44 -11.84 5.84
N TYR A 9 8.08 -12.91 6.33
CA TYR A 9 9.00 -12.84 7.46
C TYR A 9 10.19 -11.92 7.19
N ALA A 10 10.82 -12.05 6.01
CA ALA A 10 11.91 -11.17 5.60
C ALA A 10 11.49 -9.69 5.55
N PHE A 11 10.29 -9.40 5.03
CA PHE A 11 9.75 -8.05 5.04
C PHE A 11 9.48 -7.53 6.46
N GLY A 12 8.94 -8.38 7.35
CA GLY A 12 8.68 -8.01 8.74
C GLY A 12 9.96 -7.68 9.51
N LEU A 13 11.03 -8.46 9.32
CA LEU A 13 12.35 -8.16 9.90
C LEU A 13 12.89 -6.82 9.37
N TRP A 14 12.80 -6.61 8.06
CA TRP A 14 13.26 -5.36 7.47
C TRP A 14 12.48 -4.13 7.99
N ILE A 15 11.16 -4.22 8.15
CA ILE A 15 10.36 -3.14 8.78
C ILE A 15 10.86 -2.84 10.19
N TYR A 16 11.15 -3.88 10.97
CA TYR A 16 11.62 -3.71 12.33
C TYR A 16 12.96 -2.95 12.34
N GLU A 17 13.89 -3.29 11.45
CA GLU A 17 15.15 -2.55 11.27
C GLU A 17 14.94 -1.07 10.90
N GLN A 18 13.90 -0.74 10.12
CA GLN A 18 13.64 0.64 9.68
C GLN A 18 12.88 1.49 10.72
N THR A 19 12.14 0.87 11.62
CA THR A 19 11.19 1.58 12.50
C THR A 19 11.50 1.44 13.98
N ASP A 20 12.35 0.48 14.36
CA ASP A 20 12.58 0.01 15.74
C ASP A 20 11.26 -0.16 16.52
N SER A 21 10.20 -0.55 15.81
CA SER A 21 8.86 -0.62 16.36
C SER A 21 8.16 -1.87 15.88
N THR A 22 7.53 -2.53 16.85
CA THR A 22 6.66 -3.70 16.63
C THR A 22 5.18 -3.32 16.68
N TRP A 23 4.84 -2.04 16.87
CA TRP A 23 3.48 -1.57 17.13
C TRP A 23 3.18 -0.16 16.58
N LYS A 24 1.89 0.12 16.35
CA LYS A 24 1.35 1.45 15.96
C LYS A 24 1.88 2.07 14.65
N ILE A 25 2.31 1.25 13.69
CA ILE A 25 2.66 1.74 12.35
C ILE A 25 1.35 2.06 11.59
N SER A 26 1.16 3.32 11.19
CA SER A 26 -0.02 3.73 10.43
C SER A 26 -0.08 3.00 9.08
N LEU A 27 -1.29 2.81 8.54
CA LEU A 27 -1.46 2.15 7.22
C LEU A 27 -0.68 2.87 6.11
N GLN A 28 -0.62 4.21 6.17
CA GLN A 28 0.15 5.00 5.22
C GLN A 28 1.65 4.67 5.31
N ARG A 29 2.20 4.64 6.52
CA ARG A 29 3.62 4.32 6.75
C ARG A 29 3.94 2.87 6.36
N GLN A 30 3.04 1.92 6.63
CA GLN A 30 3.21 0.53 6.17
C GLN A 30 3.24 0.43 4.65
N GLY A 31 2.39 1.18 3.94
CA GLY A 31 2.41 1.25 2.48
C GLY A 31 3.72 1.83 1.93
N GLU A 32 4.22 2.90 2.53
CA GLU A 32 5.53 3.48 2.18
C GLU A 32 6.67 2.47 2.37
N LEU A 33 6.68 1.77 3.50
CA LEU A 33 7.69 0.74 3.80
C LEU A 33 7.61 -0.43 2.82
N LEU A 34 6.40 -0.87 2.46
CA LEU A 34 6.22 -1.92 1.46
C LEU A 34 6.76 -1.48 0.10
N PHE A 35 6.43 -0.26 -0.34
CA PHE A 35 6.94 0.30 -1.58
C PHE A 35 8.47 0.33 -1.60
N ALA A 36 9.07 0.89 -0.56
CA ALA A 36 10.53 0.97 -0.41
C ALA A 36 11.18 -0.41 -0.39
N TYR A 37 10.64 -1.38 0.36
CA TYR A 37 11.19 -2.74 0.38
C TYR A 37 11.16 -3.41 -1.00
N LEU A 38 10.04 -3.32 -1.72
CA LEU A 38 9.92 -3.91 -3.04
C LEU A 38 10.87 -3.25 -4.06
N ASN A 39 11.07 -1.94 -3.96
CA ASN A 39 11.96 -1.23 -4.87
C ASN A 39 13.44 -1.40 -4.50
N GLU A 40 13.80 -1.09 -3.27
CA GLU A 40 15.19 -1.00 -2.83
C GLU A 40 15.79 -2.37 -2.53
N ILE A 41 15.02 -3.28 -1.94
CA ILE A 41 15.51 -4.60 -1.54
C ILE A 41 15.20 -5.65 -2.61
N LYS A 42 13.98 -5.67 -3.14
CA LYS A 42 13.58 -6.65 -4.17
C LYS A 42 13.92 -6.20 -5.60
N LYS A 43 14.40 -4.96 -5.79
CA LYS A 43 14.81 -4.40 -7.08
C LYS A 43 13.72 -4.44 -8.15
N ILE A 44 12.47 -4.36 -7.72
CA ILE A 44 11.32 -4.27 -8.62
C ILE A 44 11.17 -2.81 -9.05
N ASP A 45 10.88 -2.60 -10.33
CA ASP A 45 10.66 -1.27 -10.90
C ASP A 45 9.58 -0.48 -10.13
N ALA A 46 9.85 0.80 -9.90
CA ALA A 46 9.03 1.68 -9.08
C ALA A 46 7.63 1.88 -9.68
N GLN A 47 7.53 2.03 -11.00
CA GLN A 47 6.25 2.19 -11.68
C GLN A 47 5.42 0.91 -11.57
N THR A 48 6.05 -0.25 -11.77
CA THR A 48 5.40 -1.56 -11.63
C THR A 48 4.81 -1.78 -10.23
N ILE A 49 5.55 -1.42 -9.17
CA ILE A 49 5.03 -1.49 -7.80
C ILE A 49 3.89 -0.49 -7.60
N ALA A 50 4.07 0.75 -8.05
CA ALA A 50 3.08 1.81 -7.89
C ALA A 50 1.76 1.45 -8.57
N ASP A 51 1.79 0.91 -9.79
CA ASP A 51 0.60 0.51 -10.54
C ASP A 51 -0.19 -0.56 -9.78
N ALA A 52 0.49 -1.59 -9.27
CA ALA A 52 -0.15 -2.65 -8.47
C ALA A 52 -0.76 -2.11 -7.16
N MET A 53 -0.05 -1.21 -6.48
CA MET A 53 -0.55 -0.58 -5.24
C MET A 53 -1.72 0.36 -5.51
N LEU A 54 -1.64 1.17 -6.57
CA LEU A 54 -2.71 2.08 -6.99
C LEU A 54 -3.95 1.30 -7.40
N GLU A 55 -3.79 0.21 -8.16
CA GLU A 55 -4.91 -0.67 -8.52
C GLU A 55 -5.62 -1.20 -7.27
N ASP A 56 -4.89 -1.61 -6.25
CA ASP A 56 -5.49 -2.13 -5.02
C ASP A 56 -6.15 -1.04 -4.16
N ILE A 57 -5.44 0.06 -3.91
CA ILE A 57 -5.91 1.15 -3.05
C ILE A 57 -7.12 1.86 -3.65
N MET A 58 -7.12 2.05 -4.98
CA MET A 58 -8.13 2.84 -5.69
C MET A 58 -9.37 2.02 -6.10
N LYS A 59 -9.42 0.72 -5.81
CA LYS A 59 -10.65 -0.10 -5.96
C LYS A 59 -11.83 0.48 -5.18
N LEU A 60 -11.56 1.11 -4.04
CA LEU A 60 -12.57 1.70 -3.16
C LEU A 60 -12.78 3.19 -3.48
N LYS A 61 -14.02 3.57 -3.81
CA LYS A 61 -14.38 4.98 -4.02
C LYS A 61 -14.10 5.83 -2.77
N GLY A 62 -13.57 7.04 -2.99
CA GLY A 62 -13.28 8.02 -1.93
C GLY A 62 -11.89 7.89 -1.29
N ARG A 63 -11.06 6.90 -1.69
CA ARG A 63 -9.64 6.88 -1.33
C ARG A 63 -8.87 7.92 -2.13
N ALA A 64 -7.96 8.63 -1.46
CA ALA A 64 -7.01 9.52 -2.09
C ALA A 64 -5.71 8.77 -2.39
N VAL A 65 -5.02 9.16 -3.47
CA VAL A 65 -3.70 8.65 -3.79
C VAL A 65 -2.73 9.01 -2.66
N PRO A 66 -2.05 8.02 -2.03
CA PRO A 66 -1.04 8.28 -1.02
C PRO A 66 0.09 9.16 -1.56
N HIS A 67 0.70 9.98 -0.68
CA HIS A 67 1.74 10.94 -1.10
C HIS A 67 2.90 10.26 -1.86
N TYR A 68 3.38 9.13 -1.36
CA TYR A 68 4.49 8.37 -1.96
C TYR A 68 4.18 7.77 -3.34
N LEU A 69 2.91 7.69 -3.74
CA LEU A 69 2.50 7.20 -5.06
C LEU A 69 2.17 8.33 -6.05
N LYS A 70 2.12 9.60 -5.60
CA LYS A 70 1.71 10.72 -6.46
C LYS A 70 2.59 10.90 -7.70
N ALA A 71 3.90 10.65 -7.59
CA ALA A 71 4.83 10.76 -8.70
C ALA A 71 4.53 9.75 -9.83
N TYR A 72 3.94 8.61 -9.48
CA TYR A 72 3.67 7.47 -10.37
C TYR A 72 2.22 7.42 -10.88
N ALA A 73 1.34 8.23 -10.30
CA ALA A 73 -0.09 8.22 -10.65
C ALA A 73 -0.42 8.95 -11.97
N LYS A 74 0.57 9.51 -12.66
CA LYS A 74 0.35 10.18 -13.96
C LYS A 74 -0.13 9.15 -14.99
N GLY A 75 -1.34 9.36 -15.51
CA GLY A 75 -1.95 8.44 -16.50
C GLY A 75 -2.67 7.24 -15.89
N PHE A 76 -2.66 7.08 -14.57
CA PHE A 76 -3.43 6.03 -13.90
C PHE A 76 -4.93 6.32 -14.00
N GLN A 77 -5.70 5.40 -14.59
CA GLN A 77 -7.16 5.47 -14.65
C GLN A 77 -7.77 4.41 -13.72
N ALA A 78 -8.39 4.88 -12.63
CA ALA A 78 -9.01 3.99 -11.67
C ALA A 78 -10.37 3.46 -12.17
N ASN A 79 -10.50 2.13 -12.32
CA ASN A 79 -11.79 1.46 -12.50
C ASN A 79 -12.47 1.25 -11.13
N ALA A 80 -12.88 2.34 -10.49
CA ALA A 80 -13.46 2.29 -9.14
C ALA A 80 -14.89 1.71 -9.14
N LYS A 81 -15.09 0.55 -8.52
CA LYS A 81 -16.43 -0.03 -8.31
C LYS A 81 -17.22 0.85 -7.33
N LEU A 82 -18.54 0.99 -7.53
CA LEU A 82 -19.41 1.63 -6.53
C LEU A 82 -19.24 0.90 -5.20
N GLY A 83 -18.61 1.56 -4.23
CA GLY A 83 -18.59 1.06 -2.85
C GLY A 83 -20.03 0.93 -2.36
N THR A 84 -20.32 -0.12 -1.60
CA THR A 84 -21.64 -0.29 -0.99
C THR A 84 -21.94 0.95 -0.15
N SER A 85 -23.03 1.63 -0.51
CA SER A 85 -23.54 2.82 0.17
C SER A 85 -24.01 2.44 1.58
N GLY A 86 -23.07 2.37 2.52
CA GLY A 86 -23.33 2.03 3.92
C GLY A 86 -22.90 3.10 4.93
N PHE A 87 -22.35 4.23 4.46
CA PHE A 87 -21.95 5.35 5.33
C PHE A 87 -22.99 6.47 5.29
N ASN A 88 -24.20 6.18 5.76
CA ASN A 88 -25.14 7.19 6.24
C ASN A 88 -25.85 6.62 7.46
N LYS A 89 -25.21 6.73 8.62
CA LYS A 89 -25.88 6.49 9.91
C LYS A 89 -25.41 7.48 10.96
N ARG A 90 -25.79 8.75 10.76
CA ARG A 90 -26.13 9.72 11.82
C ARG A 90 -27.19 10.65 11.26
N GLN A 91 -28.45 10.22 11.35
CA GLN A 91 -29.58 11.14 11.35
C GLN A 91 -29.71 11.64 12.78
N ASN A 92 -29.66 12.96 12.97
CA ASN A 92 -30.22 13.64 14.13
C ASN A 92 -31.63 14.10 13.78
#